data_AF-A0A2T7HJ33-F1
#
_entry.id   AF-A0A2T7HJ33-F1
#
_cell.length_a   1.000
_cell.length_b   1.000
_cell.length_c   1.000
_cell.angle_alpha   90.00
_cell.angle_beta   90.00
_cell.angle_gamma   90.00
#
_symmetry.space_group_name_H-M   'P 1'
#
loop_
_entity.id
_entity.type
_entity.pdbx_description
1 polymer ?
#
loop_
_entity_poly.entity_id
_entity_poly.type
_entity_poly.pdbx_seq_one_letter_code
_entity_poly.pdbx_strand_id
1 'polypeptide(L)' 'MHYGFIKGLGAYVPEHVQPSAVKPEDLKAAIDAANLTEMWDMILTLDYSVSDPADLSADRREEFMNVMSLLLKAFDR' A
#
# COMPACT_ATOMS: atom_id res chain seq x y z
N MET A 1 -46.48 7.59 -19.85
CA MET A 1 -45.83 6.52 -19.06
C MET A 1 -44.85 7.18 -18.10
N HIS A 2 -44.87 6.74 -16.85
CA HIS A 2 -44.34 7.43 -15.68
C HIS A 2 -43.13 6.65 -15.15
N TYR A 3 -41.95 7.27 -15.10
CA TYR A 3 -40.79 6.91 -14.25
C TYR A 3 -39.94 8.19 -14.16
N GLY A 4 -39.67 8.86 -13.04
CA GLY A 4 -39.76 8.48 -11.63
C GLY A 4 -38.41 7.97 -11.12
N PHE A 5 -37.56 8.87 -10.57
CA PHE A 5 -36.29 8.62 -9.87
C PHE A 5 -35.18 8.01 -10.77
N ILE A 6 -33.91 8.43 -10.74
CA ILE A 6 -32.99 8.34 -9.61
C ILE A 6 -31.96 9.50 -9.66
N LYS A 7 -32.00 10.28 -8.59
CA LYS A 7 -30.99 11.23 -8.14
C LYS A 7 -29.82 10.41 -7.58
N GLY A 8 -28.60 10.61 -8.07
CA GLY A 8 -27.39 10.09 -7.43
C GLY A 8 -26.78 8.84 -8.09
N LEU A 9 -26.20 9.00 -9.28
CA LEU A 9 -25.01 8.22 -9.61
C LEU A 9 -23.82 8.97 -9.02
N GLY A 10 -23.70 8.92 -7.69
CA GLY A 10 -22.41 9.14 -7.05
C GLY A 10 -21.44 8.19 -7.72
N ALA A 11 -20.32 8.72 -8.20
CA ALA A 11 -19.29 7.95 -8.87
C ALA A 11 -19.04 6.66 -8.08
N TYR A 12 -19.51 5.53 -8.61
CA TYR A 12 -19.20 4.23 -8.05
C TYR A 12 -17.70 4.05 -8.31
N VAL A 13 -16.90 4.40 -7.30
CA VAL A 13 -15.48 4.08 -7.23
C VAL A 13 -15.46 2.66 -6.66
N PRO A 14 -15.08 1.64 -7.45
CA PRO A 14 -14.92 0.30 -6.92
C PRO A 14 -13.99 0.34 -5.70
N GLU A 15 -14.22 -0.51 -4.71
CA GLU A 15 -13.41 -0.58 -3.49
C GLU A 15 -11.93 -0.87 -3.81
N HIS A 16 -11.65 -1.42 -5.00
CA HIS A 16 -10.31 -1.66 -5.56
C HIS A 16 -9.61 -0.39 -6.12
N VAL A 17 -10.31 0.73 -6.24
CA VAL A 17 -9.84 2.01 -6.83
C VAL A 17 -9.62 3.08 -5.77
N GLN A 18 -9.71 2.72 -4.49
CA GLN A 18 -9.02 3.47 -3.45
C GLN A 18 -7.84 2.64 -3.01
N PRO A 19 -6.65 2.79 -3.64
CA PRO A 19 -5.45 2.58 -2.88
C PRO A 19 -5.59 3.58 -1.73
N SER A 20 -5.94 3.09 -0.54
CA SER A 20 -5.79 3.90 0.65
C SER A 20 -4.35 4.32 0.59
N ALA A 21 -4.11 5.59 0.28
CA ALA A 21 -2.80 6.17 0.19
C ALA A 21 -2.26 6.20 1.62
N VAL A 22 -1.88 5.02 2.13
CA VAL A 22 -0.95 4.89 3.23
C VAL A 22 0.28 5.53 2.64
N LYS A 23 0.51 6.79 3.00
CA LYS A 23 1.62 7.52 2.44
C LYS A 23 2.88 6.71 2.76
N PRO A 24 3.80 6.52 1.82
CA PRO A 24 5.02 5.74 2.07
C PRO A 24 5.78 6.20 3.33
N GLU A 25 5.70 7.49 3.64
CA GLU A 25 6.23 8.12 4.85
C GLU A 25 5.62 7.57 6.16
N ASP A 26 4.31 7.28 6.17
CA ASP A 26 3.63 6.69 7.33
C ASP A 26 3.92 5.19 7.46
N LEU A 27 4.13 4.51 6.32
CA LEU A 27 4.39 3.07 6.31
C LEU A 27 5.76 2.74 6.91
N LYS A 28 6.81 3.46 6.54
CA LYS A 28 8.14 3.20 7.11
C LYS A 28 8.15 3.44 8.63
N ALA A 29 7.50 4.50 9.10
CA ALA A 29 7.35 4.78 10.52
C ALA A 29 6.57 3.68 11.25
N ALA A 30 5.50 3.14 10.65
CA ALA A 30 4.72 2.06 11.24
C ALA A 30 5.47 0.72 11.25
N ILE A 31 6.24 0.43 10.20
CA ILE A 31 7.16 -0.72 10.14
C ILE A 31 8.23 -0.62 11.23
N ASP A 32 8.80 0.56 11.44
CA ASP A 32 9.79 0.80 12.49
C ASP A 32 9.16 0.67 13.88
N ALA A 33 7.94 1.19 14.09
CA ALA A 33 7.19 1.02 15.33
C ALA A 33 6.84 -0.45 15.62
N ALA A 34 6.65 -1.25 14.58
CA ALA A 34 6.40 -2.69 14.66
C ALA A 34 7.68 -3.54 14.77
N ASN A 35 8.87 -2.93 14.82
CA ASN A 35 10.18 -3.61 14.75
C ASN A 35 10.35 -4.51 13.52
N LEU A 36 9.74 -4.14 12.40
CA LEU A 36 9.79 -4.88 11.13
C LEU A 36 10.87 -4.34 10.18
N THR A 37 11.75 -3.47 10.65
CA THR A 37 12.84 -2.87 9.86
C THR A 37 13.78 -3.93 9.27
N GLU A 38 14.09 -4.98 10.01
CA GLU A 38 14.92 -6.09 9.50
C GLU A 38 14.24 -6.82 8.34
N MET A 39 12.92 -7.02 8.41
CA MET A 39 12.16 -7.62 7.31
C MET A 39 12.11 -6.71 6.09
N TRP A 40 11.95 -5.40 6.31
CA TRP A 40 12.00 -4.38 5.26
C TRP A 40 13.31 -4.46 4.47
N ASP A 41 14.45 -4.43 5.17
CA ASP A 41 15.79 -4.45 4.55
C ASP A 41 16.08 -5.81 3.89
N MET A 42 15.61 -6.90 4.52
CA MET A 42 15.74 -8.25 3.98
C MET A 42 14.98 -8.41 2.66
N ILE A 43 13.73 -7.96 2.57
CA ILE A 43 12.92 -8.03 1.35
C ILE A 43 13.55 -7.18 0.24
N LEU A 44 14.01 -5.96 0.55
CA LEU A 44 14.69 -5.10 -0.43
C LEU A 44 15.95 -5.77 -0.98
N THR A 45 16.75 -6.38 -0.11
CA THR A 45 18.00 -7.01 -0.52
C THR A 45 17.76 -8.31 -1.29
N LEU A 46 16.84 -9.16 -0.82
CA LEU A 46 16.62 -10.50 -1.39
C LEU A 46 15.78 -10.45 -2.67
N ASP A 47 14.65 -9.74 -2.66
CA ASP A 47 13.71 -9.75 -3.79
C ASP A 47 14.08 -8.70 -4.84
N TYR A 48 14.68 -7.58 -4.41
CA TYR A 48 14.96 -6.45 -5.30
C TYR A 48 16.45 -6.16 -5.51
N SER A 49 17.35 -6.80 -4.76
CA SER A 49 18.81 -6.58 -4.85
C SER A 49 19.23 -5.11 -4.66
N VAL A 50 18.46 -4.35 -3.88
CA VAL A 50 18.74 -2.94 -3.56
C VAL A 50 18.73 -2.73 -2.05
N SER A 51 19.30 -1.62 -1.60
CA SER A 51 19.29 -1.23 -0.18
C SER A 51 18.31 -0.10 0.13
N ASP A 52 17.83 0.62 -0.89
CA ASP A 52 16.88 1.72 -0.74
C ASP A 52 15.69 1.53 -1.70
N PRO A 53 14.43 1.66 -1.24
CA PRO A 53 13.26 1.66 -2.14
C PRO A 53 13.31 2.80 -3.18
N ALA A 54 14.11 3.85 -2.96
CA ALA A 54 14.37 4.91 -3.93
C ALA A 54 15.10 4.41 -5.20
N ASP A 55 15.85 3.32 -5.10
CA ASP A 55 16.55 2.69 -6.22
C ASP A 55 15.61 1.80 -7.07
N LEU A 56 14.39 1.54 -6.59
CA LEU A 56 13.37 0.82 -7.34
C LEU A 56 12.70 1.71 -8.38
N SER A 57 12.32 1.11 -9.51
CA SER A 57 11.36 1.70 -10.45
C SER A 57 10.03 1.96 -9.76
N ALA A 58 9.26 2.93 -10.27
CA ALA A 58 7.98 3.33 -9.66
C ALA A 58 7.04 2.13 -9.41
N ASP A 59 6.91 1.24 -10.40
CA ASP A 59 6.05 0.06 -10.31
C ASP A 59 6.51 -0.92 -9.21
N ARG A 60 7.82 -1.18 -9.12
CA ARG A 60 8.40 -2.07 -8.10
C ARG A 60 8.33 -1.48 -6.71
N ARG A 61 8.49 -0.16 -6.60
CA ARG A 61 8.33 0.56 -5.33
C ARG A 61 6.90 0.45 -4.83
N GLU A 62 5.92 0.62 -5.71
CA GLU A 62 4.50 0.46 -5.35
C GLU A 62 4.20 -0.97 -4.89
N GLU A 63 4.69 -1.97 -5.62
CA GLU A 63 4.58 -3.38 -5.23
C GLU A 63 5.20 -3.65 -3.86
N PHE A 64 6.43 -3.19 -3.63
CA PHE A 64 7.12 -3.35 -2.35
C PHE A 64 6.34 -2.69 -1.20
N MET A 65 5.84 -1.46 -1.39
CA MET A 65 5.02 -0.78 -0.38
C MET A 65 3.71 -1.52 -0.10
N ASN A 66 3.09 -2.14 -1.11
CA ASN A 66 1.91 -2.99 -0.92
C ASN A 66 2.22 -4.24 -0.09
N VAL A 67 3.35 -4.91 -0.34
CA VAL A 67 3.80 -6.06 0.46
C VAL A 67 4.04 -5.66 1.91
N MET A 68 4.76 -4.55 2.14
CA MET A 68 5.04 -4.07 3.50
C MET A 68 3.76 -3.65 4.25
N SER A 69 2.78 -3.06 3.54
CA SER A 69 1.46 -2.74 4.10
C SER A 69 0.69 -4.00 4.51
N LEU A 70 0.75 -5.06 3.71
CA LEU A 70 0.15 -6.36 4.04
C LEU A 70 0.82 -7.02 5.25
N LEU A 71 2.15 -6.98 5.30
CA LEU A 71 2.92 -7.49 6.45
C LEU A 71 2.52 -6.74 7.72
N LEU A 72 2.54 -5.41 7.69
CA LEU A 72 2.15 -4.60 8.84
C LEU A 72 0.74 -4.96 9.36
N LYS A 73 -0.25 -5.06 8.46
CA LYS A 73 -1.62 -5.48 8.82
C LYS A 73 -1.70 -6.89 9.39
N ALA A 74 -0.82 -7.79 8.98
CA ALA A 74 -0.78 -9.15 9.51
C ALA A 74 -0.17 -9.20 10.92
N PHE A 75 0.73 -8.26 11.24
CA PHE A 75 1.33 -8.14 12.58
C PHE A 75 0.50 -7.29 13.55
N ASP A 76 -0.29 -6.33 13.04
CA ASP A 76 -1.20 -5.47 13.81
C ASP A 76 -2.49 -6.24 14.18
N ARG A 77 -2.40 -7.07 15.23
CA ARG A 77 -3.45 -7.98 15.71
C ARG A 77 -4.44 -7.34 16.68
#